data_AF-A0A1G8URZ9-F1
#
_entry.id   AF-A0A1G8URZ9-F1
#
_cell.length_a   1.000
_cell.length_b   1.000
_cell.length_c   1.000
_cell.angle_alpha   90.00
_cell.angle_beta   90.00
_cell.angle_gamma   90.00
#
_symmetry.space_group_name_H-M   'P 1'
#
loop_
_entity.id
_entity.type
_entity.pdbx_description
1 polymer ?
#
loop_
_entity_poly.entity_id
_entity_poly.type
_entity_poly.pdbx_seq_one_letter_code
_entity_poly.pdbx_strand_id
1 'polypeptide(L)'
;MGLMYDSNVGIGSAEQGWKPTIQINGITTNSSLISPYNQVQASNAYMAGSQVTFYAWYNYEKKIRMKVDGTAICADLGCGRSADTPLTTIVTSNTAYDIQPSSFQKWKVLAVVTGDDIGKNKSVFSNIKVDGVAVPSSAFPTPDEDGATVTRDANNNVTITVTGK
;
A
#
# COMPACT_ATOMS: atom_id res chain seq x y z
N MET A 1 -0.76 6.71 -0.46
CA MET A 1 -0.59 5.57 -1.38
C MET A 1 -0.28 4.35 -0.53
N GLY A 2 -0.92 3.22 -0.80
CA GLY A 2 -0.72 2.02 0.01
C GLY A 2 -1.76 0.96 -0.30
N LEU A 3 -2.03 0.15 0.72
CA LEU A 3 -3.02 -0.91 0.69
C LEU A 3 -4.10 -0.64 1.72
N MET A 4 -5.33 -1.01 1.39
CA MET A 4 -6.48 -0.99 2.28
C MET A 4 -6.96 -2.42 2.48
N TYR A 5 -7.17 -2.79 3.75
CA TYR A 5 -7.66 -4.12 4.09
C TYR A 5 -9.13 -4.27 3.74
N ASP A 6 -9.50 -5.40 3.16
CA ASP A 6 -10.88 -5.79 2.89
C ASP A 6 -11.11 -7.21 3.41
N SER A 7 -12.16 -7.37 4.20
CA SER A 7 -12.53 -8.64 4.84
C SER A 7 -13.59 -9.43 4.06
N ASN A 8 -14.03 -8.92 2.91
CA ASN A 8 -15.09 -9.50 2.09
C ASN A 8 -14.63 -9.67 0.63
N VAL A 9 -13.56 -10.44 0.42
CA VAL A 9 -12.98 -10.72 -0.90
C VAL A 9 -12.91 -12.23 -1.17
N GLY A 10 -12.37 -12.64 -2.31
CA GLY A 10 -12.33 -14.04 -2.76
C GLY A 10 -13.68 -14.54 -3.27
N ILE A 11 -13.74 -15.84 -3.57
CA ILE A 11 -15.00 -16.49 -3.97
C ILE A 11 -15.98 -16.43 -2.79
N GLY A 12 -17.19 -15.92 -3.06
CA GLY A 12 -18.25 -15.84 -2.07
C GLY A 12 -17.95 -14.90 -0.89
N SER A 13 -17.01 -13.96 -1.04
CA SER A 13 -16.59 -13.05 0.03
C SER A 13 -16.04 -13.75 1.27
N ALA A 14 -15.47 -14.94 1.11
CA ALA A 14 -15.00 -15.78 2.22
C ALA A 14 -13.54 -15.50 2.65
N GLU A 15 -12.84 -14.61 1.96
CA GLU A 15 -11.42 -14.33 2.17
C GLU A 15 -11.15 -12.89 2.58
N GLN A 16 -9.93 -12.67 3.04
CA GLN A 16 -9.43 -11.39 3.52
C GLN A 16 -8.18 -11.02 2.76
N GLY A 17 -8.04 -9.74 2.42
CA GLY A 17 -6.89 -9.30 1.64
C GLY A 17 -6.70 -7.80 1.60
N TRP A 18 -5.73 -7.39 0.79
CA TRP A 18 -5.25 -6.03 0.69
C TRP A 18 -5.46 -5.49 -0.72
N LYS A 19 -6.22 -4.41 -0.84
CA LYS A 19 -6.52 -3.72 -2.10
C LYS A 19 -5.64 -2.49 -2.27
N PRO A 20 -5.00 -2.31 -3.44
CA PRO A 20 -4.26 -1.09 -3.76
C PRO A 20 -5.14 0.17 -3.73
N THR A 21 -4.64 1.24 -3.11
CA THR A 21 -5.33 2.52 -3.02
C THR A 21 -4.39 3.72 -3.08
N ILE A 22 -4.85 4.79 -3.72
CA ILE A 22 -4.23 6.11 -3.69
C ILE A 22 -5.27 7.10 -3.14
N GLN A 23 -4.89 7.84 -2.11
CA GLN A 23 -5.60 9.02 -1.65
C GLN A 23 -4.72 10.24 -1.88
N ILE A 24 -5.28 11.29 -2.50
CA ILE A 24 -4.61 12.56 -2.72
C ILE A 24 -5.49 13.65 -2.09
N ASN A 25 -4.93 14.41 -1.16
CA ASN A 25 -5.67 15.40 -0.35
C ASN A 25 -6.92 14.79 0.32
N GLY A 26 -6.82 13.54 0.78
CA GLY A 26 -7.92 12.80 1.43
C GLY A 26 -8.95 12.20 0.46
N ILE A 27 -8.80 12.39 -0.84
CA ILE A 27 -9.78 11.94 -1.86
C ILE A 27 -9.25 10.70 -2.58
N THR A 28 -10.01 9.60 -2.56
CA THR A 28 -9.70 8.33 -3.26
C THR A 28 -10.03 8.38 -4.75
N THR A 29 -11.06 9.12 -5.14
CA THR A 29 -11.62 9.13 -6.51
C THR A 29 -10.72 9.83 -7.54
N ASN A 30 -9.64 10.49 -7.13
CA ASN A 30 -8.71 11.15 -8.05
C ASN A 30 -7.60 10.21 -8.56
N SER A 31 -7.90 8.92 -8.67
CA SER A 31 -6.98 7.92 -9.20
C SER A 31 -7.73 6.85 -9.99
N SER A 32 -7.03 6.23 -10.92
CA SER A 32 -7.53 5.12 -11.73
C SER A 32 -6.54 3.98 -11.76
N LEU A 33 -7.06 2.75 -11.78
CA LEU A 33 -6.27 1.57 -12.08
C LEU A 33 -6.02 1.49 -13.58
N ILE A 34 -4.80 1.15 -13.96
CA ILE A 34 -4.38 1.05 -15.36
C ILE A 34 -4.61 -0.36 -15.87
N SER A 35 -5.36 -0.51 -16.97
CA SER A 35 -5.49 -1.77 -17.69
C SER A 35 -4.17 -2.13 -18.39
N PRO A 36 -3.74 -3.41 -18.43
CA PRO A 36 -4.41 -4.61 -17.88
C PRO A 36 -4.12 -4.91 -16.40
N TYR A 37 -3.39 -4.03 -15.71
CA TYR A 37 -2.91 -4.17 -14.33
C TYR A 37 -3.97 -3.78 -13.27
N ASN A 38 -5.23 -4.10 -13.52
CA ASN A 38 -6.38 -3.68 -12.71
C ASN A 38 -7.14 -4.84 -12.07
N GLN A 39 -6.51 -6.03 -12.00
CA GLN A 39 -7.16 -7.26 -11.56
C GLN A 39 -7.32 -7.37 -10.03
N VAL A 40 -6.52 -6.66 -9.23
CA VAL A 40 -6.52 -6.77 -7.76
C VAL A 40 -7.48 -5.74 -7.14
N GLN A 41 -8.76 -5.88 -7.50
CA GLN A 41 -9.88 -5.03 -7.08
C GLN A 41 -11.19 -5.84 -7.08
N ALA A 42 -12.32 -5.20 -6.74
CA ALA A 42 -13.65 -5.81 -6.69
C ALA A 42 -13.66 -7.05 -5.77
N SER A 43 -13.80 -8.26 -6.30
CA SER A 43 -13.78 -9.49 -5.50
C SER A 43 -12.37 -9.98 -5.21
N ASN A 44 -11.34 -9.45 -5.87
CA ASN A 44 -9.95 -9.89 -5.72
C ASN A 44 -9.13 -8.94 -4.83
N ALA A 45 -8.06 -9.45 -4.23
CA ALA A 45 -7.12 -8.71 -3.39
C ALA A 45 -5.76 -9.42 -3.29
N TYR A 46 -4.72 -8.70 -2.85
CA TYR A 46 -3.46 -9.35 -2.43
C TYR A 46 -3.70 -10.13 -1.14
N MET A 47 -3.14 -11.34 -1.05
CA MET A 47 -3.39 -12.25 0.07
C MET A 47 -2.94 -11.64 1.40
N ALA A 48 -3.75 -11.78 2.45
CA ALA A 48 -3.36 -11.41 3.80
C ALA A 48 -2.12 -12.22 4.26
N GLY A 49 -1.18 -11.55 4.93
CA GLY A 49 0.07 -12.16 5.39
C GLY A 49 1.11 -12.41 4.29
N SER A 50 0.78 -12.18 3.01
CA SER A 50 1.75 -12.26 1.92
C SER A 50 2.60 -10.99 1.81
N GLN A 51 3.81 -11.13 1.28
CA GLN A 51 4.67 -10.00 0.98
C GLN A 51 4.28 -9.38 -0.36
N VAL A 52 4.32 -8.05 -0.43
CA VAL A 52 4.25 -7.31 -1.70
C VAL A 52 5.54 -6.52 -1.91
N THR A 53 5.86 -6.24 -3.17
CA THR A 53 6.84 -5.21 -3.53
C THR A 53 6.07 -3.95 -3.90
N PHE A 54 6.42 -2.83 -3.27
CA PHE A 54 5.72 -1.55 -3.42
C PHE A 54 6.63 -0.50 -4.04
N TYR A 55 6.13 0.18 -5.06
CA TYR A 55 6.78 1.33 -5.69
C TYR A 55 5.82 2.52 -5.71
N ALA A 56 6.36 3.70 -5.43
CA ALA A 56 5.61 4.95 -5.50
C ALA A 56 6.43 6.04 -6.18
N TRP A 57 5.76 6.86 -6.98
CA TRP A 57 6.30 8.03 -7.63
C TRP A 57 5.38 9.20 -7.31
N TYR A 58 5.94 10.27 -6.73
CA TYR A 58 5.21 11.53 -6.58
C TYR A 58 5.07 12.26 -7.92
N ASN A 59 5.98 12.00 -8.88
CA ASN A 59 5.94 12.50 -10.24
C ASN A 59 6.46 11.44 -11.22
N TYR A 60 5.54 10.82 -11.94
CA TYR A 60 5.78 9.94 -13.08
C TYR A 60 4.97 10.50 -14.25
N GLU A 61 5.65 11.04 -15.26
CA GLU A 61 4.98 11.72 -16.39
C GLU A 61 3.95 12.77 -15.91
N LYS A 62 4.33 13.59 -14.92
CA LYS A 62 3.49 14.62 -14.27
C LYS A 62 2.37 14.09 -13.38
N LYS A 63 2.26 12.77 -13.17
CA LYS A 63 1.23 12.13 -12.35
C LYS A 63 1.80 11.48 -11.10
N ILE A 64 0.97 11.32 -10.07
CA ILE A 64 1.29 10.47 -8.92
C ILE A 64 1.00 9.02 -9.34
N ARG A 65 1.94 8.12 -9.13
CA ARG A 65 1.80 6.71 -9.53
C ARG A 65 2.22 5.77 -8.41
N MET A 66 1.54 4.64 -8.34
CA MET A 66 1.87 3.52 -7.47
C MET A 66 1.88 2.24 -8.30
N LYS A 67 2.84 1.36 -8.03
CA LYS A 67 2.89 0.00 -8.54
C LYS A 67 3.02 -0.96 -7.36
N VAL A 68 2.28 -2.05 -7.38
CA VAL A 68 2.38 -3.12 -6.40
C VAL A 68 2.55 -4.43 -7.17
N ASP A 69 3.50 -5.25 -6.76
CA ASP A 69 3.68 -6.62 -7.23
C ASP A 69 3.47 -7.57 -6.04
N GLY A 70 2.66 -8.60 -6.19
CA GLY A 70 2.38 -9.54 -5.11
C GLY A 70 1.52 -10.72 -5.54
N THR A 71 1.22 -11.62 -4.61
CA THR A 71 0.32 -12.75 -4.84
C THR A 71 -1.11 -12.35 -4.51
N ALA A 72 -1.98 -12.38 -5.51
CA ALA A 72 -3.41 -12.15 -5.37
C ALA A 72 -4.17 -13.47 -5.19
N ILE A 73 -5.32 -13.40 -4.55
CA ILE A 73 -6.22 -14.54 -4.29
C ILE A 73 -6.72 -15.17 -5.60
N CYS A 74 -6.99 -14.34 -6.61
CA CYS A 74 -7.54 -14.76 -7.90
C CYS A 74 -6.74 -14.19 -9.08
N ALA A 75 -6.91 -14.79 -10.26
CA ALA A 75 -6.29 -14.31 -11.49
C ALA A 75 -7.05 -13.15 -12.17
N ASP A 76 -8.29 -12.87 -11.75
CA ASP A 76 -9.14 -11.79 -12.29
C ASP A 76 -9.94 -11.07 -11.20
N LEU A 77 -10.39 -9.86 -11.52
CA LEU A 77 -11.13 -8.99 -10.60
C LEU A 77 -12.46 -9.57 -10.10
N GLY A 78 -13.07 -10.50 -10.85
CA GLY A 78 -14.33 -11.14 -10.49
C GLY A 78 -14.14 -12.40 -9.64
N CYS A 79 -12.89 -12.84 -9.44
CA CYS A 79 -12.58 -14.13 -8.85
C CYS A 79 -13.25 -15.32 -9.56
N GLY A 80 -13.47 -15.22 -10.87
CA GLY A 80 -13.95 -16.35 -11.68
C GLY A 80 -12.90 -17.46 -11.81
N ARG A 81 -11.62 -17.10 -11.62
CA ARG A 81 -10.47 -18.00 -11.55
C ARG A 81 -9.78 -17.88 -10.19
N SER A 82 -10.21 -18.70 -9.23
CA SER A 82 -9.66 -18.77 -7.87
C SER A 82 -8.37 -19.58 -7.81
N ALA A 83 -7.30 -18.98 -8.32
CA ALA A 83 -5.96 -19.50 -8.14
C ALA A 83 -5.06 -18.34 -7.70
N ASP A 84 -4.27 -18.59 -6.66
CA ASP A 84 -3.23 -17.69 -6.21
C ASP A 84 -2.34 -17.31 -7.39
N THR A 85 -2.34 -16.03 -7.75
CA THR A 85 -1.72 -15.55 -8.99
C THR A 85 -0.80 -14.37 -8.69
N PRO A 86 0.48 -14.42 -9.13
CA PRO A 86 1.34 -13.26 -9.12
C PRO A 86 0.77 -12.18 -10.03
N LEU A 87 0.37 -11.05 -9.46
CA LEU A 87 -0.23 -9.94 -10.19
C LEU A 87 0.45 -8.62 -9.88
N THR A 88 0.60 -7.82 -10.93
CA THR A 88 0.99 -6.41 -10.84
C THR A 88 -0.25 -5.54 -10.85
N THR A 89 -0.31 -4.58 -9.93
CA THR A 89 -1.30 -3.51 -9.93
C THR A 89 -0.64 -2.17 -10.17
N ILE A 90 -1.18 -1.37 -11.08
CA ILE A 90 -0.72 0.02 -11.31
C ILE A 90 -1.90 0.95 -11.10
N VAL A 91 -1.72 1.93 -10.20
CA VAL A 91 -2.68 3.00 -9.93
C VAL A 91 -2.01 4.34 -10.24
N THR A 92 -2.70 5.23 -10.95
CA THR A 92 -2.19 6.55 -11.29
C THR A 92 -3.22 7.63 -10.98
N SER A 93 -2.77 8.84 -10.65
CA SER A 93 -3.67 9.98 -10.52
C SER A 93 -4.34 10.31 -11.86
N ASN A 94 -5.60 10.75 -11.79
CA ASN A 94 -6.31 11.20 -12.98
C ASN A 94 -5.77 12.57 -13.42
N THR A 95 -5.61 13.48 -12.44
CA THR A 95 -4.97 14.79 -12.61
C THR A 95 -3.45 14.68 -12.77
N ALA A 96 -2.88 15.54 -13.62
CA ALA A 96 -1.45 15.83 -13.65
C ALA A 96 -1.12 16.87 -12.58
N TYR A 97 -0.43 16.44 -11.52
CA TYR A 97 -0.03 17.31 -10.41
C TYR A 97 1.30 18.03 -10.65
N ASP A 98 2.17 17.42 -11.47
CA ASP A 98 3.49 17.94 -11.83
C ASP A 98 4.32 18.44 -10.64
N ILE A 99 4.32 17.66 -9.56
CA ILE A 99 5.06 17.99 -8.32
C ILE A 99 6.55 18.04 -8.64
N GLN A 100 7.15 19.20 -8.46
CA GLN A 100 8.57 19.41 -8.69
C GLN A 100 9.39 18.81 -7.54
N PRO A 101 10.61 18.30 -7.80
CA PRO A 101 11.47 17.78 -6.74
C PRO A 101 11.73 18.79 -5.61
N SER A 102 11.79 20.09 -5.93
CA SER A 102 12.00 21.17 -4.95
C SER A 102 10.81 21.44 -4.04
N SER A 103 9.59 21.04 -4.42
CA SER A 103 8.39 21.18 -3.59
C SER A 103 8.01 19.90 -2.84
N PHE A 104 8.58 18.76 -3.22
CA PHE A 104 8.41 17.51 -2.50
C PHE A 104 9.27 17.50 -1.22
N GLN A 105 8.63 17.38 -0.06
CA GLN A 105 9.33 17.51 1.22
C GLN A 105 9.82 16.18 1.80
N LYS A 106 8.93 15.18 1.86
CA LYS A 106 9.21 13.93 2.58
C LYS A 106 8.28 12.80 2.19
N TRP A 107 8.82 11.60 2.28
CA TRP A 107 8.05 10.36 2.33
C TRP A 107 7.65 10.02 3.77
N LYS A 108 6.60 9.23 3.91
CA LYS A 108 6.18 8.65 5.19
C LYS A 108 5.66 7.23 4.99
N VAL A 109 5.86 6.39 6.00
CA VAL A 109 5.26 5.05 6.12
C VAL A 109 4.33 5.07 7.32
N LEU A 110 3.15 4.45 7.20
CA LEU A 110 2.15 4.37 8.26
C LEU A 110 1.46 3.01 8.23
N ALA A 111 1.01 2.56 9.40
CA ALA A 111 -0.03 1.56 9.54
C ALA A 111 -1.11 2.16 10.45
N VAL A 112 -2.36 2.11 10.00
CA VAL A 112 -3.47 2.79 10.67
C VAL A 112 -4.66 1.85 10.69
N VAL A 113 -5.38 1.84 11.81
CA VAL A 113 -6.74 1.33 11.91
C VAL A 113 -7.64 2.55 12.12
N THR A 114 -8.62 2.73 11.24
CA THR A 114 -9.59 3.83 11.33
C THR A 114 -10.95 3.28 11.76
N GLY A 115 -11.67 3.98 12.62
CA GLY A 115 -12.98 3.56 13.13
C GLY A 115 -12.98 3.40 14.64
N ASP A 116 -13.54 2.30 15.14
CA ASP A 116 -13.86 2.09 16.57
C ASP A 116 -12.63 1.80 17.47
N ASP A 117 -11.41 2.20 17.10
CA ASP A 117 -10.14 2.06 17.85
C ASP A 117 -9.74 0.62 18.31
N ILE A 118 -10.51 -0.42 17.97
CA ILE A 118 -10.29 -1.81 18.43
C ILE A 118 -9.49 -2.71 17.47
N GLY A 119 -9.23 -2.26 16.25
CA GLY A 119 -8.57 -3.08 15.24
C GLY A 119 -7.08 -3.27 15.52
N LYS A 120 -6.55 -4.41 15.08
CA LYS A 120 -5.13 -4.76 15.22
C LYS A 120 -4.52 -4.96 13.85
N ASN A 121 -3.28 -4.52 13.68
CA ASN A 121 -2.54 -4.73 12.45
C ASN A 121 -1.04 -4.81 12.72
N LYS A 122 -0.32 -5.55 11.89
CA LYS A 122 1.14 -5.54 11.86
C LYS A 122 1.59 -5.32 10.43
N SER A 123 2.35 -4.24 10.21
CA SER A 123 2.97 -3.93 8.93
C SER A 123 4.49 -3.93 9.07
N VAL A 124 5.18 -4.54 8.11
CA VAL A 124 6.64 -4.55 8.03
C VAL A 124 7.03 -3.91 6.70
N PHE A 125 7.71 -2.77 6.77
CA PHE A 125 8.32 -2.11 5.62
C PHE A 125 9.81 -2.43 5.62
N SER A 126 10.29 -3.18 4.62
CA SER A 126 11.67 -3.65 4.54
C SER A 126 12.36 -3.17 3.28
N ASN A 127 13.69 -3.05 3.32
CA ASN A 127 14.51 -2.67 2.15
C ASN A 127 14.04 -1.36 1.50
N ILE A 128 13.73 -0.35 2.33
CA ILE A 128 13.15 0.92 1.90
C ILE A 128 14.18 1.72 1.10
N LYS A 129 13.84 2.10 -0.13
CA LYS A 129 14.72 2.90 -1.00
C LYS A 129 13.99 4.13 -1.50
N VAL A 130 14.72 5.24 -1.59
CA VAL A 130 14.29 6.47 -2.27
C VAL A 130 15.32 6.74 -3.37
N ASP A 131 14.85 6.89 -4.61
CA ASP A 131 15.70 7.07 -5.80
C ASP A 131 16.81 6.02 -5.92
N GLY A 132 16.49 4.76 -5.54
CA GLY A 132 17.42 3.62 -5.57
C GLY A 132 18.38 3.54 -4.38
N VAL A 133 18.45 4.57 -3.54
CA VAL A 133 19.34 4.64 -2.37
C VAL A 133 18.62 4.12 -1.13
N ALA A 134 19.27 3.26 -0.36
CA ALA A 134 18.74 2.75 0.91
C ALA A 134 18.53 3.90 1.90
N VAL A 135 17.35 3.97 2.51
CA VAL A 135 17.04 4.95 3.55
C VAL A 135 17.69 4.51 4.86
N PRO A 136 18.63 5.27 5.45
CA PRO A 136 19.22 4.88 6.72
C PRO A 136 18.21 5.05 7.86
N SER A 137 18.33 4.24 8.93
CA SER A 137 17.43 4.34 10.10
C SER A 137 17.45 5.72 10.76
N SER A 138 18.54 6.48 10.61
CA SER A 138 18.68 7.88 11.08
C SER A 138 17.86 8.90 10.28
N ALA A 139 17.38 8.57 9.08
CA ALA A 139 16.51 9.44 8.30
C ALA A 139 15.07 9.50 8.83
N PHE A 140 14.70 8.56 9.71
CA PHE A 140 13.38 8.54 10.32
C PHE A 140 13.39 9.34 11.63
N PRO A 141 12.54 10.38 11.79
CA PRO A 141 12.39 11.09 13.06
C PRO A 141 11.77 10.18 14.13
N THR A 142 11.71 10.59 15.39
CA THR A 142 10.95 9.86 16.44
C THR A 142 9.54 9.52 15.92
N PRO A 143 9.10 8.24 15.99
CA PRO A 143 7.79 7.84 15.50
C PRO A 143 6.68 8.52 16.32
N ASP A 144 5.56 8.77 15.66
CA ASP A 144 4.30 9.08 16.33
C ASP A 144 3.59 7.75 16.62
N GLU A 145 3.26 7.52 17.89
CA GLU A 145 2.72 6.26 18.39
C GLU A 145 1.39 6.54 19.11
N ASP A 146 0.28 6.13 18.48
CA ASP A 146 -1.06 6.16 19.07
C ASP A 146 -1.69 4.77 18.90
N GLY A 147 -1.90 4.06 20.01
CA GLY A 147 -2.37 2.67 19.99
C GLY A 147 -1.45 1.71 19.21
N ALA A 148 -0.17 2.04 19.09
CA ALA A 148 0.80 1.32 18.27
C ALA A 148 2.22 1.34 18.87
N THR A 149 3.06 0.43 18.38
CA THR A 149 4.50 0.42 18.63
C THR A 149 5.24 0.38 17.30
N VAL A 150 6.24 1.25 17.15
CA VAL A 150 7.09 1.35 15.96
C VAL A 150 8.51 0.93 16.32
N THR A 151 8.98 -0.18 15.74
CA THR A 151 10.37 -0.61 15.87
C THR A 151 11.11 -0.43 14.55
N ARG A 152 12.38 -0.05 14.66
CA ARG A 152 13.28 0.12 13.52
C ARG A 152 14.54 -0.66 13.80
N ASP A 153 14.98 -1.47 12.84
CA ASP A 153 16.23 -2.20 12.96
C ASP A 153 17.37 -1.52 12.17
N ALA A 154 18.58 -2.08 12.32
CA ALA A 154 19.76 -1.61 11.59
C ALA A 154 19.73 -1.97 10.09
N ASN A 155 18.79 -2.83 9.67
CA ASN A 155 18.68 -3.34 8.30
C ASN A 155 17.63 -2.56 7.48
N ASN A 156 17.28 -1.34 7.92
CA ASN A 156 16.29 -0.49 7.25
C ASN A 156 14.93 -1.20 7.11
N ASN A 157 14.53 -1.87 8.20
CA ASN A 157 13.17 -2.34 8.37
C ASN A 157 12.45 -1.48 9.41
N VAL A 158 11.21 -1.11 9.10
CA VAL A 158 10.27 -0.45 10.01
C VAL A 158 9.11 -1.41 10.25
N THR A 159 8.94 -1.85 11.50
CA THR A 159 7.78 -2.63 11.91
C THR A 159 6.84 -1.75 12.70
N ILE A 160 5.58 -1.68 12.27
CA ILE A 160 4.52 -0.96 12.97
C ILE A 160 3.50 -1.99 13.42
N THR A 161 3.31 -2.11 14.73
CA THR A 161 2.31 -3.01 15.34
C THR A 161 1.24 -2.14 15.99
N VAL A 162 0.05 -2.12 15.40
CA VAL A 162 -1.15 -1.48 15.95
C VAL A 162 -1.85 -2.50 16.84
N THR A 163 -1.98 -2.19 18.12
CA THR A 163 -2.55 -3.11 19.13
C THR A 163 -4.01 -2.82 19.46
N GLY A 164 -4.54 -1.69 18.99
CA GLY A 164 -5.83 -1.16 19.44
C GLY A 164 -5.75 -0.62 20.87
N LYS A 165 -6.80 0.07 21.31
CA LYS A 165 -6.99 0.45 22.72
C LYS A 165 -7.62 -0.68 23.53
#